data_AF-A0A914NNB7-F1
#
_entry.id   AF-A0A914NNB7-F1
#
_cell.length_a   1.000
_cell.length_b   1.000
_cell.length_c   1.000
_cell.angle_alpha   90.00
_cell.angle_beta   90.00
_cell.angle_gamma   90.00
#
_symmetry.space_group_name_H-M   'P 1'
#
loop_
_entity.id
_entity.type
_entity.pdbx_description
1 polymer ?
#
loop_
_entity_poly.entity_id
_entity_poly.type
_entity_poly.pdbx_seq_one_letter_code
_entity_poly.pdbx_strand_id
1 'polypeptide(L)' 'MIEENKSKWSNFGNWTECTESCGGCGIRWRNRECLKKKDECNCIGWISIIDDLFN' A
#
# COMPACT_ATOMS: atom_id res chain seq x y z
N MET A 1 -13.87 11.22 -24.85
CA MET A 1 -14.02 11.06 -23.39
C MET A 1 -13.36 9.74 -23.03
N ILE A 2 -12.05 9.72 -22.81
CA ILE A 2 -11.38 8.50 -22.35
C ILE A 2 -11.66 8.44 -20.86
N GLU A 3 -12.50 7.49 -20.43
CA GLU A 3 -12.68 7.23 -19.00
C GLU A 3 -11.32 6.79 -18.44
N GLU A 4 -10.71 7.65 -17.64
CA GLU A 4 -9.51 7.34 -16.90
C GLU A 4 -9.74 6.07 -16.09
N ASN A 5 -8.80 5.12 -16.19
CA ASN A 5 -8.81 3.81 -15.52
C ASN A 5 -9.61 3.82 -14.20
N LYS A 6 -10.78 3.16 -14.20
CA LYS A 6 -11.75 3.14 -13.09
C LYS A 6 -11.25 2.49 -11.80
N SER A 7 -10.14 1.76 -11.86
CA SER A 7 -9.55 1.08 -10.71
C SER A 7 -9.03 2.08 -9.68
N LYS A 8 -9.51 2.00 -8.44
CA LYS A 8 -9.10 2.86 -7.34
C LYS A 8 -8.43 2.05 -6.24
N TRP A 9 -7.41 2.60 -5.63
CA TRP A 9 -6.87 2.01 -4.41
C TRP A 9 -7.83 2.22 -3.24
N SER A 10 -7.98 1.21 -2.38
CA SER A 10 -8.57 1.40 -1.06
C SER A 10 -7.61 2.19 -0.16
N ASN A 11 -8.12 2.61 1.01
CA ASN A 11 -7.24 3.13 2.05
C ASN A 11 -6.25 2.03 2.47
N PHE A 12 -5.02 2.44 2.79
CA PHE A 12 -4.09 1.52 3.40
C PHE A 12 -4.65 1.02 4.74
N GLY A 13 -4.43 -0.26 5.01
CA GLY A 13 -4.66 -0.84 6.32
C GLY A 13 -3.67 -0.31 7.35
N ASN A 14 -3.78 -0.85 8.57
CA ASN A 14 -2.86 -0.53 9.65
C ASN A 14 -1.43 -0.94 9.29
N TRP A 15 -0.48 -0.19 9.80
CA TRP A 15 0.92 -0.61 9.79
C TRP A 15 1.09 -1.88 10.62
N THR A 16 1.96 -2.76 10.16
CA THR A 16 2.47 -3.84 11.01
C THR A 16 3.21 -3.25 12.20
N GLU A 17 3.36 -4.07 13.24
CA GLU A 17 4.33 -3.77 14.28
C GLU A 17 5.72 -3.61 13.64
N CYS A 18 6.49 -2.71 14.23
CA CYS A 18 7.89 -2.52 13.86
C CYS A 18 8.62 -3.83 14.10
N THR A 19 9.46 -4.28 13.16
CA THR A 19 10.30 -5.47 13.38
C THR A 19 11.21 -5.33 14.59
N GLU A 20 11.57 -4.09 14.95
CA GLU A 20 12.43 -3.77 16.09
C GLU A 20 11.63 -3.20 17.25
N SER A 21 11.91 -3.72 18.45
CA SER A 21 11.23 -3.36 19.69
C SER A 21 11.90 -2.22 20.49
N CYS A 22 13.14 -1.80 20.16
CA CYS A 22 13.80 -0.67 20.83
C CYS A 22 14.89 0.00 19.98
N GLY A 23 14.80 1.33 19.80
CA GLY A 23 15.91 2.24 19.47
C GLY A 23 16.73 2.01 18.18
N GLY A 24 16.38 1.03 17.34
CA GLY A 24 17.13 0.64 16.13
C GLY A 24 16.38 0.86 14.81
N CYS A 25 16.99 0.40 13.71
CA CYS A 25 16.40 0.42 12.36
C CYS A 25 15.35 -0.68 12.24
N GLY A 26 14.08 -0.33 12.37
CA GLY A 26 12.97 -1.25 12.20
C GLY A 26 12.19 -0.97 10.92
N ILE A 27 11.63 -2.05 10.37
CA ILE A 27 10.82 -2.01 9.16
C ILE A 27 9.38 -2.25 9.59
N ARG A 28 8.47 -1.46 9.03
CA ARG A 28 7.04 -1.77 9.07
C ARG A 28 6.45 -1.59 7.68
N TRP A 29 5.41 -2.33 7.38
CA TRP A 29 4.71 -2.21 6.11
C TRP A 29 3.21 -2.13 6.31
N ARG A 30 2.52 -1.64 5.30
CA ARG A 30 1.06 -1.69 5.24
C ARG A 30 0.62 -1.98 3.82
N ASN A 31 -0.52 -2.63 3.72
CA ASN A 31 -1.11 -3.07 2.46
C ASN A 31 -2.38 -2.28 2.16
N ARG A 32 -2.73 -2.20 0.89
CA ARG A 32 -4.02 -1.69 0.40
C ARG A 32 -4.53 -2.64 -0.68
N GLU A 33 -5.80 -2.48 -1.06
CA GLU A 33 -6.43 -3.31 -2.07
C GLU A 33 -6.76 -2.49 -3.31
N CYS A 34 -6.59 -3.10 -4.48
CA CYS A 34 -7.04 -2.47 -5.72
C CYS A 34 -8.53 -2.74 -5.91
N LEU A 35 -9.34 -1.73 -5.70
CA LEU A 35 -10.79 -1.75 -5.95
C LEU A 35 -11.02 -1.57 -7.45
N LYS A 36 -11.25 -2.68 -8.14
CA LYS A 36 -11.53 -2.72 -9.57
C LYS A 36 -12.64 -3.72 -9.87
N LYS A 37 -13.32 -3.56 -11.01
CA LYS A 37 -14.23 -4.59 -11.54
C LYS A 37 -13.44 -5.68 -12.26
N LYS A 38 -14.10 -6.82 -12.49
CA LYS A 38 -13.50 -8.02 -13.13
C LYS A 38 -12.84 -7.72 -14.47
N ASP A 39 -13.45 -6.84 -15.27
CA ASP A 39 -13.00 -6.50 -16.63
C ASP A 39 -12.24 -5.15 -16.68
N GLU A 40 -11.82 -4.62 -15.54
CA GLU A 40 -11.04 -3.38 -15.44
C GLU A 40 -9.53 -3.66 -15.28
N CYS A 41 -8.74 -2.73 -15.79
CA CYS A 41 -7.29 -2.71 -15.59
C CYS A 41 -6.91 -2.73 -14.10
N ASN A 42 -5.73 -3.24 -13.80
CA ASN A 42 -5.18 -3.16 -12.45
C ASN A 42 -4.80 -1.72 -12.08
N CYS A 43 -4.83 -1.44 -10.78
CA CYS A 43 -4.33 -0.19 -10.25
C CYS A 43 -2.84 -0.05 -10.53
N ILE A 44 -2.43 1.17 -10.87
CA ILE A 44 -1.01 1.49 -11.11
C ILE A 44 -0.34 1.79 -9.76
N GLY A 45 0.86 1.23 -9.58
CA GLY A 45 1.70 1.42 -8.39
C GLY A 45 1.67 0.24 -7.42
N TRP A 46 2.28 0.46 -6.25
CA TRP A 46 2.55 -0.61 -5.28
C TRP A 46 1.35 -0.93 -4.39
N ILE A 47 1.15 -2.22 -4.13
CA ILE A 47 0.13 -2.76 -3.20
C ILE A 47 0.56 -2.62 -1.73
N SER A 48 1.86 -2.72 -1.47
CA SER A 48 2.48 -2.64 -0.15
C SER A 48 3.48 -1.50 -0.16
N ILE A 49 3.49 -0.70 0.90
CA ILE A 49 4.56 0.28 1.14
C ILE A 49 5.31 -0.09 2.40
N ILE A 50 6.62 0.12 2.35
CA ILE A 50 7.53 -0.09 3.46
C ILE A 50 7.91 1.29 4.01
N ASP A 51 7.80 1.45 5.32
CA ASP A 51 8.34 2.57 6.06
C ASP A 51 9.59 2.06 6.77
N ASP A 52 10.72 2.29 6.12
CA ASP A 52 12.01 2.15 6.75
C ASP A 52 12.17 3.39 7.64
N LEU A 53 12.00 3.23 8.96
CA LEU A 53 12.11 4.31 9.95
C LEU A 53 13.58 4.76 10.07
N PHE A 54 14.12 5.33 8.99
CA PHE A 54 15.35 6.10 8.97
C PHE A 54 14.99 7.54 9.32
N ASN A 55 15.19 7.88 10.59
CA ASN A 55 15.43 9.27 10.95
C ASN A 55 16.90 9.59 10.67
#